data_AF-A0A4Q3L6L5-F1
#
_entry.id   AF-A0A4Q3L6L5-F1
#
_cell.length_a   1.000
_cell.length_b   1.000
_cell.length_c   1.000
_cell.angle_alpha   90.00
_cell.angle_beta   90.00
_cell.angle_gamma   90.00
#
_symmetry.space_group_name_H-M   'P 1'
#
loop_
_entity.id
_entity.type
_entity.pdbx_description
1 polymer ?
#
loop_
_entity_poly.entity_id
_entity_poly.type
_entity_poly.pdbx_seq_one_letter_code
_entity_poly.pdbx_strand_id
1 'polypeptide(L)'
;MEPMPDATSTPTAEPLVVMGAGLVGTLLALYLTRRGHPVHLYERLPDPRKAGLREARSINLALSDRGWRGLAGVGVTDDIQKVGIPMYRRVMHDAHGQLTYQPYGQEGQAIFSVSRDSLNRTLLDLAESKPGVEITFGQKLTQLDLPARRLHLRDVASGREYDVPYQRLFGVDGAWSAVRGAMQRLDRADYSQQYLEYGYKELTIAAGPNGTWQLEKNALHIWPRGNYLMIALPNLDGSFNATLFFP
;
A
#
# COMPACT_ATOMS: atom_id res chain seq x y z
N MET A 1 14.94 -51.50 27.60
CA MET A 1 14.10 -50.38 28.06
C MET A 1 14.80 -49.13 27.59
N GLU A 2 14.46 -48.72 26.38
CA GLU A 2 15.08 -47.59 25.67
C GLU A 2 14.30 -46.33 26.07
N PRO A 3 14.94 -45.20 26.41
CA PRO A 3 14.21 -44.02 26.80
C PRO A 3 13.50 -43.43 25.58
N MET A 4 12.21 -43.17 25.73
CA MET A 4 11.41 -42.45 24.73
C MET A 4 12.01 -41.05 24.47
N PRO A 5 11.99 -40.57 23.21
CA PRO A 5 12.37 -39.20 22.92
C PRO A 5 11.40 -38.22 23.58
N ASP A 6 12.00 -37.19 24.18
CA ASP A 6 11.38 -36.17 24.99
C ASP A 6 10.37 -35.33 24.19
N ALA A 7 9.42 -34.78 24.94
CA ALA A 7 8.23 -34.11 24.45
C ALA A 7 8.52 -32.98 23.45
N THR A 8 7.68 -32.93 22.41
CA THR A 8 7.52 -31.88 21.41
C THR A 8 7.75 -30.47 21.97
N SER A 9 8.93 -29.88 21.71
CA SER A 9 9.12 -28.44 21.79
C SER A 9 8.27 -27.81 20.70
N THR A 10 7.21 -27.08 21.07
CA THR A 10 6.53 -26.17 20.16
C THR A 10 7.59 -25.26 19.54
N PRO A 11 7.80 -25.25 18.22
CA PRO A 11 8.86 -24.43 17.64
C PRO A 11 8.60 -22.97 18.01
N THR A 12 9.54 -22.36 18.74
CA THR A 12 9.53 -20.92 19.01
C THR A 12 9.34 -20.19 17.70
N ALA A 13 8.30 -19.38 17.60
CA ALA A 13 7.95 -18.73 16.35
C ALA A 13 9.11 -17.83 15.88
N GLU A 14 9.63 -18.13 14.69
CA GLU A 14 10.78 -17.44 14.11
C GLU A 14 10.44 -15.95 13.87
N PRO A 15 11.29 -15.01 14.33
CA PRO A 15 11.16 -13.60 13.98
C PRO A 15 11.38 -13.36 12.48
N LEU A 16 10.46 -12.65 11.85
CA LEU A 16 10.47 -12.36 10.42
C LEU A 16 10.76 -10.89 10.17
N VAL A 17 11.61 -10.61 9.17
CA VAL A 17 11.97 -9.23 8.79
C VAL A 17 11.26 -8.85 7.50
N VAL A 18 10.67 -7.66 7.48
CA VAL A 18 9.96 -7.10 6.33
C VAL A 18 10.57 -5.75 5.97
N MET A 19 11.01 -5.59 4.72
CA MET A 19 11.50 -4.29 4.22
C MET A 19 10.38 -3.58 3.47
N GLY A 20 9.91 -2.48 4.04
CA GLY A 20 8.80 -1.64 3.56
C GLY A 20 7.57 -1.74 4.47
N ALA A 21 7.11 -0.61 5.01
CA ALA A 21 5.88 -0.50 5.78
C ALA A 21 4.80 0.28 5.01
N GLY A 22 4.73 0.03 3.70
CA GLY A 22 3.60 0.45 2.86
C GLY A 22 2.43 -0.54 2.93
N LEU A 23 1.43 -0.34 2.06
CA LEU A 23 0.19 -1.13 2.02
C LEU A 23 0.39 -2.66 2.05
N VAL A 24 1.34 -3.17 1.27
CA VAL A 24 1.60 -4.60 1.18
C VAL A 24 2.34 -5.10 2.41
N GLY A 25 3.32 -4.34 2.92
CA GLY A 25 4.13 -4.76 4.07
C GLY A 25 3.34 -4.80 5.37
N THR A 26 2.50 -3.80 5.61
CA THR A 26 1.63 -3.79 6.79
C THR A 26 0.57 -4.89 6.75
N LEU A 27 -0.03 -5.12 5.58
CA LEU A 27 -0.96 -6.23 5.38
C LEU A 27 -0.26 -7.59 5.58
N LEU A 28 0.95 -7.76 5.04
CA LEU A 28 1.74 -8.98 5.23
C LEU A 28 2.06 -9.21 6.71
N ALA A 29 2.47 -8.16 7.45
CA ALA A 29 2.75 -8.27 8.87
C ALA A 29 1.55 -8.76 9.68
N LEU A 30 0.34 -8.27 9.36
CA LEU A 30 -0.90 -8.76 9.98
C LEU A 30 -1.10 -10.26 9.72
N TYR A 31 -0.86 -10.73 8.48
CA TYR A 31 -0.95 -12.15 8.13
C TYR A 31 0.10 -13.03 8.79
N LEU A 32 1.32 -12.54 8.94
CA LEU A 32 2.43 -13.27 9.57
C LEU A 32 2.22 -13.36 11.08
N THR A 33 1.78 -12.28 11.72
CA THR A 33 1.49 -12.23 13.16
C THR A 33 0.29 -13.11 13.51
N ARG A 34 -0.73 -13.15 12.64
CA ARG A 34 -1.86 -14.09 12.80
C ARG A 34 -1.43 -15.56 12.74
N ARG A 35 -0.30 -15.87 12.10
CA ARG A 35 0.32 -17.20 12.07
C ARG A 35 1.26 -17.45 13.25
N GLY A 36 1.36 -16.50 14.18
CA GLY A 36 2.16 -16.61 15.41
C GLY A 36 3.58 -16.08 15.30
N HIS A 37 3.99 -15.52 14.17
CA HIS A 37 5.35 -15.01 13.98
C HIS A 37 5.51 -13.58 14.52
N PRO A 38 6.56 -13.29 15.31
CA PRO A 38 7.02 -11.92 15.51
C PRO A 38 7.48 -11.32 14.18
N VAL A 39 7.18 -10.04 13.94
CA VAL A 39 7.49 -9.35 12.69
C VAL A 39 8.15 -8.01 12.98
N HIS A 40 9.30 -7.77 12.37
CA HIS A 40 9.95 -6.46 12.37
C HIS A 40 9.90 -5.85 10.97
N LEU A 41 9.20 -4.72 10.84
CA LEU A 41 9.15 -3.93 9.62
C LEU A 41 10.16 -2.78 9.68
N TYR A 42 10.93 -2.60 8.62
CA TYR A 42 11.78 -1.43 8.41
C TYR A 42 11.24 -0.59 7.26
N GLU A 43 11.02 0.70 7.51
CA GLU A 43 10.54 1.65 6.50
C GLU A 43 11.52 2.81 6.32
N ARG A 44 11.84 3.14 5.07
CA ARG A 44 12.77 4.22 4.73
C ARG A 44 12.20 5.59 5.07
N LEU A 45 10.91 5.79 4.85
CA LEU A 45 10.25 7.06 5.10
C LEU A 45 9.97 7.25 6.59
N PRO A 46 9.88 8.51 7.07
CA PRO A 46 9.35 8.81 8.39
C PRO A 46 7.91 8.33 8.55
N ASP A 47 7.50 8.13 9.81
CA ASP A 47 6.14 7.72 10.15
C ASP A 47 5.11 8.73 9.60
N PRO A 48 4.24 8.32 8.64
CA PRO A 48 3.26 9.23 8.05
C PRO A 48 2.23 9.73 9.06
N ARG A 49 2.05 9.05 10.19
CA ARG A 49 1.11 9.44 11.25
C ARG A 49 1.64 10.60 12.11
N LYS A 50 2.97 10.75 12.17
CA LYS A 50 3.66 11.81 12.94
C LYS A 50 4.05 13.00 12.08
N ALA A 51 4.29 12.77 10.80
CA ALA A 51 4.43 13.87 9.85
C ALA A 51 3.07 14.54 9.67
N GLY A 52 2.98 15.86 9.89
CA GLY A 52 1.84 16.65 9.43
C GLY A 52 1.60 16.40 7.94
N LEU A 53 0.39 16.73 7.42
CA LEU A 53 -0.01 16.53 6.02
C LEU A 53 1.14 16.93 5.08
N ARG A 54 1.96 15.96 4.68
CA ARG A 54 2.94 16.19 3.63
C ARG A 54 2.12 16.43 2.38
N GLU A 55 2.56 17.33 1.52
CA GLU A 55 2.16 17.39 0.10
C GLU A 55 2.63 16.12 -0.63
N ALA A 56 2.33 14.95 -0.06
CA ALA A 56 2.48 13.68 -0.71
C ALA A 56 1.30 13.55 -1.65
N ARG A 57 1.62 13.19 -2.89
CA ARG A 57 0.68 12.87 -3.96
C ARG A 57 -0.42 11.96 -3.41
N SER A 58 -1.58 12.52 -3.10
CA SER A 58 -2.65 11.81 -2.41
C SER A 58 -3.46 11.05 -3.44
N ILE A 59 -2.84 10.04 -4.06
CA ILE A 59 -3.53 9.22 -5.05
C ILE A 59 -4.63 8.45 -4.31
N ASN A 60 -5.88 8.64 -4.71
CA ASN A 60 -6.94 7.72 -4.35
C ASN A 60 -6.74 6.40 -5.08
N LEU A 61 -6.96 5.31 -4.38
CA LEU A 61 -6.88 3.97 -4.93
C LEU A 61 -8.27 3.43 -5.19
N ALA A 62 -8.42 2.75 -6.33
CA ALA A 62 -9.59 1.92 -6.62
C ALA A 62 -9.40 0.53 -5.98
N LEU A 63 -10.00 0.33 -4.81
CA LEU A 63 -10.01 -0.95 -4.13
C LEU A 63 -11.09 -1.86 -4.73
N SER A 64 -10.67 -2.97 -5.32
CA SER A 64 -11.57 -3.98 -5.91
C SER A 64 -11.68 -5.23 -5.03
N ASP A 65 -12.48 -6.21 -5.47
CA ASP A 65 -12.69 -7.50 -4.80
C ASP A 65 -11.40 -8.17 -4.31
N ARG A 66 -10.33 -8.16 -5.12
CA ARG A 66 -9.05 -8.79 -4.73
C ARG A 66 -8.43 -8.10 -3.52
N GLY A 67 -8.49 -6.77 -3.47
CA GLY A 67 -8.01 -6.01 -2.33
C GLY A 67 -8.85 -6.27 -1.08
N TRP A 68 -10.18 -6.29 -1.25
CA TRP A 68 -11.10 -6.63 -0.15
C TRP A 68 -10.87 -8.03 0.42
N ARG A 69 -10.65 -9.04 -0.43
CA ARG A 69 -10.30 -10.39 0.02
C ARG A 69 -8.98 -10.42 0.80
N GLY A 70 -7.99 -9.64 0.36
CA GLY A 70 -6.74 -9.46 1.08
C GLY A 70 -6.95 -8.88 2.49
N LEU A 71 -7.80 -7.87 2.63
CA LEU A 71 -8.13 -7.24 3.92
C LEU A 71 -8.99 -8.15 4.81
N ALA A 72 -9.96 -8.87 4.22
CA ALA A 72 -10.85 -9.78 4.93
C ALA A 72 -10.09 -10.90 5.64
N GLY A 73 -9.02 -11.44 5.04
CA GLY A 73 -8.24 -12.51 5.66
C GLY A 73 -7.45 -12.10 6.91
N VAL A 74 -7.36 -10.81 7.22
CA VAL A 74 -6.82 -10.28 8.49
C VAL A 74 -7.86 -9.60 9.37
N GLY A 75 -9.13 -9.59 8.94
CA GLY A 75 -10.26 -9.09 9.74
C GLY A 75 -10.31 -7.57 9.90
N VAL A 76 -9.84 -6.81 8.91
CA VAL A 76 -9.77 -5.33 8.96
C VAL A 76 -10.77 -4.64 8.03
N THR A 77 -11.67 -5.40 7.42
CA THR A 77 -12.63 -4.92 6.41
C THR A 77 -13.45 -3.72 6.92
N ASP A 78 -14.02 -3.83 8.12
CA ASP A 78 -14.93 -2.81 8.67
C ASP A 78 -14.21 -1.47 8.90
N ASP A 79 -12.93 -1.51 9.29
CA ASP A 79 -12.12 -0.31 9.49
C ASP A 79 -11.78 0.36 8.15
N ILE A 80 -11.55 -0.42 7.10
CA ILE A 80 -11.29 0.12 5.76
C ILE A 80 -12.58 0.63 5.09
N GLN A 81 -13.74 0.01 5.37
CA GLN A 81 -15.01 0.48 4.82
C GLN A 81 -15.38 1.89 5.30
N LYS A 82 -15.03 2.24 6.54
CA LYS A 82 -15.25 3.60 7.09
C LYS A 82 -14.49 4.70 6.34
N VAL A 83 -13.39 4.34 5.66
CA VAL A 83 -12.53 5.27 4.92
C VAL A 83 -12.69 5.17 3.40
N GLY A 84 -13.71 4.45 2.93
CA GLY A 84 -13.95 4.19 1.50
C GLY A 84 -15.32 4.66 1.01
N ILE A 85 -15.38 5.08 -0.25
CA ILE A 85 -16.65 5.42 -0.93
C ILE A 85 -16.91 4.39 -2.04
N PRO A 86 -18.06 3.69 -2.05
CA PRO A 86 -18.38 2.76 -3.12
C PRO A 86 -18.67 3.49 -4.43
N MET A 87 -18.10 3.00 -5.52
CA MET A 87 -18.29 3.47 -6.89
C MET A 87 -18.89 2.33 -7.72
N TYR A 88 -20.17 2.45 -8.07
CA TYR A 88 -20.94 1.40 -8.76
C TYR A 88 -20.83 1.49 -10.29
N ARG A 89 -20.38 2.63 -10.80
CA ARG A 89 -20.35 2.93 -12.24
C ARG A 89 -19.20 3.85 -12.62
N ARG A 90 -18.92 3.89 -13.92
CA ARG A 90 -18.15 4.93 -14.58
C ARG A 90 -19.12 6.00 -15.08
N VAL A 91 -18.71 7.26 -14.93
CA VAL A 91 -19.37 8.40 -15.56
C VAL A 91 -18.39 8.97 -16.57
N MET A 92 -18.71 8.81 -17.85
CA MET A 92 -17.87 9.31 -18.94
C MET A 92 -18.29 10.74 -19.28
N HIS A 93 -17.32 11.64 -19.35
CA HIS A 93 -17.48 13.04 -19.73
C HIS A 93 -16.86 13.26 -21.11
N ASP A 94 -17.70 13.49 -22.12
CA ASP A 94 -17.22 13.74 -23.49
C ASP A 94 -16.66 15.18 -23.64
N ALA A 95 -16.33 15.57 -24.88
CA ALA A 95 -15.81 16.91 -25.18
C ALA A 95 -16.91 18.00 -25.25
N HIS A 96 -18.17 17.60 -25.39
CA HIS A 96 -19.34 18.48 -25.48
C HIS A 96 -20.06 18.65 -24.13
N GLY A 97 -19.60 17.96 -23.09
CA GLY A 97 -20.20 17.97 -21.75
C GLY A 97 -21.32 16.95 -21.56
N GLN A 98 -21.54 16.03 -22.51
CA GLN A 98 -22.51 14.96 -22.35
C GLN A 98 -21.96 13.86 -21.45
N LEU A 99 -22.87 13.29 -20.65
CA LEU A 99 -22.57 12.24 -19.69
C LEU A 99 -23.13 10.90 -20.14
N THR A 100 -22.31 9.85 -20.09
CA THR A 100 -22.78 8.47 -20.20
C THR A 100 -22.42 7.68 -18.95
N TYR A 101 -23.28 6.73 -18.60
CA TYR A 101 -23.21 5.97 -17.34
C TYR A 101 -23.02 4.49 -17.65
N GLN A 102 -21.97 3.90 -17.09
CA GLN A 102 -21.59 2.51 -17.34
C GLN A 102 -21.43 1.77 -16.01
N PRO A 103 -22.40 0.93 -15.59
CA PRO A 103 -22.26 0.10 -14.40
C PRO A 103 -21.02 -0.79 -14.47
N TYR A 104 -20.36 -1.02 -13.34
CA TYR A 104 -19.23 -1.97 -13.28
C TYR A 104 -19.68 -3.43 -13.36
N GLY A 105 -20.88 -3.73 -12.87
CA GLY A 105 -21.41 -5.09 -12.77
C GLY A 105 -22.89 -5.10 -12.42
N GLN A 106 -23.30 -6.18 -11.77
CA GLN A 106 -24.67 -6.33 -11.28
C GLN A 106 -24.98 -5.38 -10.13
N GLU A 107 -26.25 -5.26 -9.77
CA GLU A 107 -26.69 -4.45 -8.64
C GLU A 107 -25.90 -4.79 -7.35
N GLY A 108 -25.45 -3.76 -6.64
CA GLY A 108 -24.63 -3.89 -5.42
C GLY A 108 -23.14 -4.12 -5.66
N GLN A 109 -22.68 -4.41 -6.89
CA GLN A 109 -21.25 -4.60 -7.16
C GLN A 109 -20.55 -3.25 -7.38
N ALA A 110 -19.52 -2.98 -6.58
CA ALA A 110 -18.75 -1.74 -6.62
C ALA A 110 -17.25 -1.98 -6.51
N ILE A 111 -16.48 -1.03 -7.04
CA ILE A 111 -15.12 -0.76 -6.56
C ILE A 111 -15.18 0.39 -5.56
N PHE A 112 -14.16 0.58 -4.73
CA PHE A 112 -14.17 1.60 -3.69
C PHE A 112 -13.07 2.62 -3.93
N SER A 113 -13.40 3.89 -3.81
CA SER A 113 -12.39 4.96 -3.70
C SER A 113 -11.90 4.99 -2.27
N VAL A 114 -10.61 4.79 -2.07
CA VAL A 114 -9.97 4.87 -0.75
C VAL A 114 -8.72 5.73 -0.87
N SER A 115 -8.56 6.70 0.02
CA SER A 115 -7.31 7.47 0.10
C SER A 115 -6.15 6.54 0.44
N ARG A 116 -5.06 6.60 -0.33
CA ARG A 116 -3.85 5.82 -0.05
C ARG A 116 -3.26 6.15 1.32
N ASP A 117 -3.28 7.42 1.70
CA ASP A 117 -2.76 7.86 3.00
C ASP A 117 -3.61 7.29 4.15
N SER A 118 -4.94 7.46 4.08
CA SER A 118 -5.86 6.91 5.08
C SER A 118 -5.75 5.40 5.19
N LEU A 119 -5.74 4.68 4.06
CA LEU A 119 -5.57 3.22 4.04
C LEU A 119 -4.24 2.80 4.69
N ASN A 120 -3.15 3.50 4.36
CA ASN A 120 -1.83 3.16 4.90
C ASN A 120 -1.75 3.42 6.41
N ARG A 121 -2.26 4.57 6.88
CA ARG A 121 -2.30 4.90 8.32
C ARG A 121 -3.14 3.88 9.09
N THR A 122 -4.34 3.56 8.61
CA THR A 122 -5.19 2.55 9.26
C THR A 122 -4.50 1.18 9.33
N LEU A 123 -3.84 0.74 8.26
CA LEU A 123 -3.10 -0.52 8.29
C LEU A 123 -1.88 -0.50 9.21
N LEU A 124 -1.17 0.64 9.32
CA LEU A 124 -0.07 0.81 10.26
C LEU A 124 -0.55 0.71 11.71
N ASP A 125 -1.63 1.42 12.06
CA ASP A 125 -2.21 1.40 13.41
C ASP A 125 -2.69 -0.01 13.78
N LEU A 126 -3.36 -0.68 12.83
CA LEU A 126 -3.81 -2.06 13.03
C LEU A 126 -2.63 -3.04 13.19
N ALA A 127 -1.55 -2.87 12.43
CA ALA A 127 -0.36 -3.70 12.52
C ALA A 127 0.35 -3.52 13.86
N GLU A 128 0.65 -2.27 14.27
CA GLU A 128 1.30 -1.98 15.57
C GLU A 128 0.45 -2.37 16.78
N SER A 129 -0.89 -2.41 16.64
CA SER A 129 -1.77 -2.91 17.72
C SER A 129 -1.58 -4.41 18.00
N LYS A 130 -0.92 -5.16 17.11
CA LYS A 130 -0.73 -6.60 17.28
C LYS A 130 0.52 -6.88 18.12
N PRO A 131 0.42 -7.74 19.14
CA PRO A 131 1.59 -8.21 19.87
C PRO A 131 2.60 -8.85 18.92
N GLY A 132 3.88 -8.48 19.07
CA GLY A 132 4.97 -9.02 18.27
C GLY A 132 5.19 -8.33 16.92
N VAL A 133 4.46 -7.26 16.60
CA VAL A 133 4.77 -6.38 15.46
C VAL A 133 5.57 -5.18 15.94
N GLU A 134 6.75 -4.98 15.35
CA GLU A 134 7.56 -3.78 15.54
C GLU A 134 7.76 -3.08 14.20
N ILE A 135 7.60 -1.75 14.16
CA ILE A 135 7.84 -0.95 12.96
C ILE A 135 8.89 0.11 13.27
N THR A 136 10.01 0.08 12.54
CA THR A 136 11.07 1.09 12.65
C THR A 136 11.13 1.92 11.37
N PHE A 137 10.70 3.17 11.49
CA PHE A 137 10.71 4.15 10.40
C PHE A 137 12.08 4.84 10.25
N GLY A 138 12.27 5.53 9.12
CA GLY A 138 13.50 6.25 8.82
C GLY A 138 14.70 5.36 8.53
N GLN A 139 14.51 4.09 8.17
CA GLN A 139 15.59 3.11 7.98
C GLN A 139 15.76 2.78 6.49
N LYS A 140 16.84 3.27 5.89
CA LYS A 140 17.18 3.00 4.49
C LYS A 140 18.05 1.75 4.40
N LEU A 141 17.59 0.73 3.67
CA LEU A 141 18.45 -0.37 3.25
C LEU A 141 19.47 0.13 2.21
N THR A 142 20.75 0.11 2.56
CA THR A 142 21.85 0.54 1.68
C THR A 142 22.47 -0.65 0.94
N GLN A 143 22.56 -1.80 1.62
CA GLN A 143 23.08 -3.04 1.07
C GLN A 143 22.40 -4.25 1.72
N LEU A 144 22.26 -5.33 0.95
CA LEU A 144 21.77 -6.61 1.40
C LEU A 144 22.84 -7.67 1.14
N ASP A 145 23.36 -8.26 2.22
CA ASP A 145 24.28 -9.40 2.16
C ASP A 145 23.47 -10.70 2.31
N LEU A 146 23.20 -11.34 1.17
CA LEU A 146 22.41 -12.57 1.11
C LEU A 146 23.16 -13.78 1.73
N PRO A 147 24.45 -14.04 1.42
CA PRO A 147 25.20 -15.13 2.07
C PRO A 147 25.27 -15.01 3.59
N ALA A 148 25.57 -13.80 4.11
CA ALA A 148 25.66 -13.57 5.56
C ALA A 148 24.29 -13.35 6.23
N ARG A 149 23.21 -13.26 5.45
CA ARG A 149 21.85 -12.93 5.87
C ARG A 149 21.79 -11.68 6.74
N ARG A 150 22.27 -10.57 6.17
CA ARG A 150 22.42 -9.30 6.88
C ARG A 150 21.92 -8.12 6.06
N LEU A 151 21.13 -7.27 6.71
CA LEU A 151 20.74 -5.95 6.20
C LEU A 151 21.77 -4.92 6.67
N HIS A 152 22.25 -4.09 5.76
CA HIS A 152 22.96 -2.87 6.11
C HIS A 152 21.98 -1.71 6.04
N LEU A 153 21.62 -1.17 7.21
CA LEU A 153 20.65 -0.10 7.35
C LEU A 153 21.35 1.21 7.69
N ARG A 154 20.81 2.30 7.14
CA ARG A 154 21.17 3.66 7.50
C ARG A 154 19.95 4.39 8.04
N ASP A 155 20.06 4.87 9.27
CA ASP A 155 19.09 5.80 9.84
C ASP A 155 19.16 7.13 9.07
N VAL A 156 18.03 7.53 8.48
CA VAL A 156 17.96 8.67 7.56
C VAL A 156 18.17 9.99 8.29
N ALA A 157 17.78 10.09 9.57
CA ALA A 157 17.85 11.34 10.33
C ALA A 157 19.26 11.57 10.89
N SER A 158 19.86 10.56 11.51
CA SER A 158 21.18 10.64 12.14
C SER A 158 22.33 10.32 11.19
N GLY A 159 22.05 9.64 10.08
CA GLY A 159 23.05 9.12 9.15
C GLY A 159 23.81 7.89 9.68
N ARG A 160 23.49 7.41 10.90
CA ARG A 160 24.11 6.24 11.52
C ARG A 160 23.85 4.98 10.69
N GLU A 161 24.90 4.20 10.48
CA GLU A 161 24.82 2.90 9.82
C GLU A 161 24.94 1.77 10.85
N TYR A 162 24.21 0.69 10.62
CA TYR A 162 24.24 -0.50 11.46
C TYR A 162 23.71 -1.73 10.71
N ASP A 163 24.04 -2.90 11.24
CA ASP A 163 23.70 -4.17 10.65
C ASP A 163 22.54 -4.83 11.39
N VAL A 164 21.63 -5.46 10.65
CA VAL A 164 20.54 -6.28 11.21
C VAL A 164 20.62 -7.69 10.63
N PRO A 165 20.85 -8.73 11.45
CA PRO A 165 20.77 -10.12 10.99
C PRO A 165 19.32 -10.52 10.74
N TYR A 166 19.08 -11.38 9.77
CA TYR A 166 17.75 -11.94 9.52
C TYR A 166 17.80 -13.45 9.25
N GLN A 167 16.71 -14.15 9.52
CA GLN A 167 16.53 -15.54 9.09
C GLN A 167 15.71 -15.59 7.79
N ARG A 168 14.59 -14.87 7.77
CA ARG A 168 13.76 -14.65 6.58
C ARG A 168 13.49 -13.16 6.38
N LEU A 169 13.58 -12.76 5.12
CA LEU A 169 13.38 -11.40 4.65
C LEU A 169 12.26 -11.37 3.61
N PHE A 170 11.30 -10.48 3.79
CA PHE A 170 10.28 -10.15 2.79
C PHE A 170 10.57 -8.76 2.21
N GLY A 171 10.88 -8.69 0.91
CA GLY A 171 11.06 -7.42 0.18
C GLY A 171 9.73 -6.90 -0.34
N VAL A 172 9.19 -5.86 0.30
CA VAL A 172 7.92 -5.19 -0.05
C VAL A 172 8.11 -3.66 -0.09
N ASP A 173 9.32 -3.24 -0.45
CA ASP A 173 9.87 -1.89 -0.48
C ASP A 173 9.57 -1.13 -1.80
N GLY A 174 8.55 -1.60 -2.53
CA GLY A 174 7.91 -0.89 -3.64
C GLY A 174 8.63 -0.96 -4.99
N ALA A 175 8.24 -0.07 -5.90
CA ALA A 175 8.70 -0.09 -7.29
C ALA A 175 10.22 0.06 -7.41
N TRP A 176 10.87 0.77 -6.48
CA TRP A 176 12.32 1.01 -6.44
C TRP A 176 13.00 0.19 -5.34
N SER A 177 12.63 -1.09 -5.27
CA SER A 177 13.06 -2.04 -4.24
C SER A 177 14.58 -2.20 -4.19
N ALA A 178 15.16 -1.95 -3.02
CA ALA A 178 16.55 -2.25 -2.70
C ALA A 178 16.78 -3.76 -2.56
N VAL A 179 15.79 -4.49 -2.01
CA VAL A 179 15.84 -5.96 -1.93
C VAL A 179 15.92 -6.59 -3.32
N ARG A 180 15.05 -6.18 -4.25
CA ARG A 180 15.09 -6.64 -5.64
C ARG A 180 16.41 -6.27 -6.32
N GLY A 181 16.90 -5.05 -6.10
CA GLY A 181 18.19 -4.62 -6.65
C GLY A 181 19.37 -5.49 -6.19
N ALA A 182 19.32 -6.04 -4.98
CA ALA A 182 20.30 -7.02 -4.52
C ALA A 182 20.10 -8.41 -5.13
N MET A 183 18.86 -8.88 -5.24
CA MET A 183 18.55 -10.19 -5.84
C MET A 183 18.86 -10.26 -7.34
N GLN A 184 18.76 -9.15 -8.06
CA GLN A 184 19.12 -9.05 -9.49
C GLN A 184 20.60 -9.35 -9.78
N ARG A 185 21.47 -9.29 -8.78
CA ARG A 185 22.90 -9.60 -8.92
C ARG A 185 23.21 -11.10 -8.73
N LEU A 186 22.21 -11.90 -8.39
CA LEU A 186 22.36 -13.35 -8.28
C LEU A 186 22.41 -14.00 -9.67
N ASP A 187 22.92 -15.22 -9.71
CA ASP A 187 22.90 -16.01 -10.94
C ASP A 187 21.45 -16.30 -11.40
N ARG A 188 21.25 -16.32 -12.72
CA ARG A 188 19.97 -16.61 -13.39
C ARG A 188 18.79 -15.71 -12.98
N ALA A 189 19.04 -14.42 -12.78
CA ALA A 189 18.01 -13.42 -12.48
C ALA A 189 17.56 -12.65 -13.74
N ASP A 190 16.35 -12.89 -14.22
CA ASP A 190 15.74 -12.09 -15.28
C ASP A 190 15.08 -10.81 -14.71
N TYR A 191 15.34 -9.66 -15.35
CA TYR A 191 14.74 -8.38 -14.98
C TYR A 191 14.53 -7.48 -16.19
N SER A 192 13.38 -6.81 -16.23
CA SER A 192 13.08 -5.77 -17.20
C SER A 192 12.48 -4.55 -16.51
N GLN A 193 12.88 -3.35 -16.95
CA GLN A 193 12.29 -2.09 -16.52
C GLN A 193 11.99 -1.25 -17.75
N GLN A 194 10.75 -0.78 -17.86
CA GLN A 194 10.29 0.07 -18.95
C GLN A 194 9.55 1.25 -18.34
N TYR A 195 9.83 2.44 -18.87
CA TYR A 195 9.07 3.64 -18.52
C TYR A 195 8.05 3.87 -19.63
N LEU A 196 6.81 4.14 -19.22
CA LEU A 196 5.79 4.57 -20.15
C LEU A 196 6.10 5.99 -20.63
N GLU A 197 5.73 6.31 -21.86
CA GLU A 197 5.79 7.66 -22.42
C GLU A 197 4.78 8.62 -21.78
N TYR A 198 4.00 8.18 -20.79
CA TYR A 198 2.96 8.96 -20.13
C TYR A 198 3.39 9.35 -18.73
N GLY A 199 3.28 10.64 -18.42
CA GLY A 199 3.30 11.17 -17.07
C GLY A 199 1.91 11.18 -16.42
N TYR A 200 1.87 11.50 -15.14
CA TYR A 200 0.63 11.85 -14.45
C TYR A 200 0.80 13.09 -13.58
N LYS A 201 -0.28 13.88 -13.47
CA LYS A 201 -0.39 15.01 -12.56
C LYS A 201 -1.70 14.91 -11.78
N GLU A 202 -1.62 15.15 -10.48
CA GLU A 202 -2.80 15.24 -9.64
C GLU A 202 -3.37 16.66 -9.65
N LEU A 203 -4.69 16.72 -9.66
CA LEU A 203 -5.49 17.93 -9.59
C LEU A 203 -6.60 17.70 -8.56
N THR A 204 -7.02 18.75 -7.87
CA THR A 204 -8.10 18.67 -6.87
C THR A 204 -9.34 19.38 -7.41
N ILE A 205 -10.47 18.68 -7.40
CA ILE A 205 -11.79 19.30 -7.52
C ILE A 205 -12.25 19.57 -6.10
N ALA A 206 -12.32 20.85 -5.73
CA ALA A 206 -12.68 21.27 -4.38
C ALA A 206 -14.09 20.77 -3.99
N ALA A 207 -14.31 20.58 -2.69
CA ALA A 207 -15.66 20.39 -2.18
C ALA A 207 -16.49 21.67 -2.40
N GLY A 208 -17.80 21.50 -2.59
CA GLY A 208 -18.74 22.61 -2.58
C GLY A 208 -18.99 23.13 -1.16
N PRO A 209 -19.90 24.13 -1.00
CA PRO A 209 -20.29 24.64 0.31
C PRO A 209 -20.69 23.50 1.26
N ASN A 210 -20.24 23.57 2.52
CA ASN A 210 -20.49 22.56 3.56
C ASN A 210 -20.00 21.14 3.23
N GLY A 211 -18.94 20.99 2.43
CA GLY A 211 -18.38 19.66 2.11
C GLY A 211 -19.23 18.86 1.13
N THR A 212 -20.03 19.54 0.31
CA THR A 212 -20.88 18.87 -0.69
C THR A 212 -20.05 18.36 -1.86
N TRP A 213 -20.34 17.15 -2.34
CA TRP A 213 -19.77 16.64 -3.57
C TRP A 213 -20.36 17.37 -4.77
N GLN A 214 -19.50 17.99 -5.58
CA GLN A 214 -19.92 18.71 -6.79
C GLN A 214 -20.20 17.79 -7.99
N LEU A 215 -19.84 16.51 -7.88
CA LEU A 215 -20.11 15.45 -8.85
C LEU A 215 -20.74 14.24 -8.13
N GLU A 216 -21.22 13.26 -8.89
CA GLU A 216 -21.73 11.99 -8.35
C GLU A 216 -20.65 11.24 -7.56
N LYS A 217 -20.76 11.22 -6.23
CA LYS A 217 -19.76 10.59 -5.36
C LYS A 217 -19.68 9.08 -5.51
N ASN A 218 -20.73 8.41 -5.97
CA ASN A 218 -20.76 6.95 -6.08
C ASN A 218 -20.35 6.45 -7.48
N ALA A 219 -19.45 7.18 -8.15
CA ALA A 219 -18.93 6.86 -9.47
C ALA A 219 -17.44 7.22 -9.65
N LEU A 220 -16.79 6.50 -10.57
CA LEU A 220 -15.51 6.93 -11.13
C LEU A 220 -15.78 7.86 -12.32
N HIS A 221 -15.33 9.10 -12.26
CA HIS A 221 -15.46 10.02 -13.38
C HIS A 221 -14.28 9.90 -14.34
N ILE A 222 -14.54 9.89 -15.65
CA ILE A 222 -13.52 9.72 -16.69
C ILE A 222 -13.75 10.73 -17.82
N TRP A 223 -12.72 11.48 -18.18
CA TRP A 223 -12.67 12.37 -19.35
C TRP A 223 -11.69 11.79 -20.38
N PRO A 224 -12.15 10.93 -21.31
CA PRO A 224 -11.29 10.36 -22.33
C PRO A 224 -11.03 11.36 -23.46
N ARG A 225 -9.79 11.47 -23.93
CA ARG A 225 -9.40 12.37 -25.04
C ARG A 225 -8.48 11.70 -26.07
N GLY A 226 -8.57 10.37 -26.17
CA GLY A 226 -7.71 9.57 -27.04
C GLY A 226 -6.33 9.40 -26.42
N ASN A 227 -5.41 10.32 -26.74
CA ASN A 227 -4.00 10.24 -26.32
C ASN A 227 -3.75 10.76 -24.90
N TYR A 228 -4.79 11.17 -24.18
CA TYR A 228 -4.72 11.53 -22.78
C TYR A 228 -6.06 11.27 -22.12
N LEU A 229 -6.06 11.15 -20.79
CA LEU A 229 -7.27 10.93 -20.03
C LEU A 229 -7.15 11.56 -18.66
N MET A 230 -8.27 12.05 -18.13
CA MET A 230 -8.37 12.42 -16.73
C MET A 230 -9.38 11.49 -16.05
N ILE A 231 -9.05 11.01 -14.86
CA ILE A 231 -10.01 10.34 -13.98
C ILE A 231 -10.18 11.14 -12.70
N ALA A 232 -11.34 11.07 -12.04
CA ALA A 232 -11.52 11.65 -10.72
C ALA A 232 -12.21 10.67 -9.77
N LEU A 233 -11.63 10.55 -8.58
CA LEU A 233 -12.10 9.68 -7.51
C LEU A 233 -12.59 10.53 -6.33
N PRO A 234 -13.74 10.19 -5.73
CA PRO A 234 -14.34 10.93 -4.62
C PRO A 234 -13.55 10.77 -3.32
N ASN A 235 -13.54 11.82 -2.50
CA ASN A 235 -13.04 11.84 -1.12
C ASN A 235 -14.20 12.01 -0.13
N LEU A 236 -13.99 11.64 1.14
CA LEU A 236 -15.02 11.76 2.19
C LEU A 236 -15.37 13.20 2.56
N ASP A 237 -14.51 14.16 2.26
CA ASP A 237 -14.67 15.59 2.58
C ASP A 237 -15.47 16.38 1.52
N GLY A 238 -16.00 15.70 0.50
CA GLY A 238 -16.72 16.32 -0.62
C GLY A 238 -15.86 16.65 -1.83
N SER A 239 -14.53 16.58 -1.71
CA SER A 239 -13.62 16.84 -2.83
C SER A 239 -13.44 15.61 -3.74
N PHE A 240 -12.77 15.79 -4.88
CA PHE A 240 -12.29 14.69 -5.71
C PHE A 240 -10.81 14.89 -6.02
N ASN A 241 -10.06 13.78 -6.01
CA ASN A 241 -8.71 13.75 -6.54
C ASN A 241 -8.78 13.30 -7.99
N ALA A 242 -8.44 14.22 -8.88
CA ALA A 242 -8.32 13.98 -10.30
C ALA A 242 -6.87 13.65 -10.67
N THR A 243 -6.69 12.70 -11.58
CA THR A 243 -5.39 12.34 -12.15
C THR A 243 -5.45 12.49 -13.64
N LEU A 244 -4.68 13.45 -14.16
CA LEU A 244 -4.46 13.63 -15.59
C LEU A 244 -3.27 12.76 -16.01
N PHE A 245 -3.48 11.85 -16.96
CA PHE A 245 -2.44 11.10 -17.64
C PHE A 245 -2.22 11.72 -19.01
N PHE A 246 -0.98 12.10 -19.32
CA PHE A 246 -0.63 12.84 -20.52
C PHE A 246 0.78 12.42 -21.00
N PRO A 247 1.03 12.29 -22.32
CA PRO A 247 2.36 12.01 -22.88
C PRO A 247 3.42 13.06 -22.53
#